data_AF-A0A2H3NWC0-F1
#
_entry.id   AF-A0A2H3NWC0-F1
#
_cell.length_a   1.000
_cell.length_b   1.000
_cell.length_c   1.000
_cell.angle_alpha   90.00
_cell.angle_beta   90.00
_cell.angle_gamma   90.00
#
_symmetry.space_group_name_H-M   'P 1'
#
loop_
_entity.id
_entity.type
_entity.pdbx_description
1 polymer ?
#
loop_
_entity_poly.entity_id
_entity_poly.type
_entity_poly.pdbx_seq_one_letter_code
_entity_poly.pdbx_strand_id
1 'polypeptide(L)'
;MRHFSYSLIPTFLVAALLFAAGCGSDDPTAPPDGWETAEDRWWRAEADTAEAFRDLSDLSAMGVLEDVDSQMAIEGGQVSGEDFLKAVKREMTDFYKSNPSRIDSLFEQEAVEALGTAPRTGTVEDTLDAAVQQARNLLNDYYQRPQVQEQSSVTYPRDLYDQGVEGNVELQVRVNTSGEPTAIRLVESVHPELDAIAMRSAALMQASPARVRYNQNDEWEDIEGWIHFDVPFQVGR
;
A
#
# COMPACT_ATOMS: atom_id res chain seq x y z
N MET A 1 5.16 44.41 48.99
CA MET A 1 6.06 44.97 47.96
C MET A 1 7.19 43.97 47.80
N ARG A 2 7.41 43.26 46.69
CA ARG A 2 7.26 43.61 45.28
C ARG A 2 6.76 42.39 44.50
N HIS A 3 5.87 42.67 43.57
CA HIS A 3 5.41 41.79 42.50
C HIS A 3 6.58 41.46 41.55
N PHE A 4 6.58 40.24 41.02
CA PHE A 4 7.12 39.97 39.68
C PHE A 4 6.03 39.31 38.86
N SER A 5 5.62 40.03 37.82
CA SER A 5 4.72 39.63 36.74
C SER A 5 5.54 39.27 35.49
N TYR A 6 4.85 38.65 34.53
CA TYR A 6 5.18 38.43 33.11
C TYR A 6 6.05 37.18 32.82
N SER A 7 5.86 36.39 31.74
CA SER A 7 5.14 36.64 30.48
C SER A 7 4.80 35.33 29.74
N LEU A 8 3.60 35.31 29.16
CA LEU A 8 3.12 34.74 27.89
C LEU A 8 4.09 33.83 27.09
N ILE A 9 3.66 32.58 26.87
CA ILE A 9 4.17 31.63 25.87
C ILE A 9 3.33 31.80 24.58
N PRO A 10 3.94 31.74 23.38
CA PRO A 10 3.43 32.39 22.20
C PRO A 10 2.35 31.58 21.46
N THR A 11 1.49 32.36 20.82
CA THR A 11 0.45 32.07 19.85
C THR A 11 0.82 30.95 18.87
N PHE A 12 0.04 29.86 18.86
CA PHE A 12 0.02 28.89 17.76
C PHE A 12 -0.46 29.58 16.49
N LEU A 13 0.36 29.53 15.46
CA LEU A 13 0.09 30.06 14.13
C LEU A 13 -0.87 29.10 13.43
N VAL A 14 -2.17 29.42 13.48
CA VAL A 14 -3.21 28.73 12.71
C VAL A 14 -2.94 29.01 11.24
N ALA A 15 -2.53 27.98 10.49
CA ALA A 15 -2.44 28.03 9.05
C ALA A 15 -3.85 28.25 8.48
N ALA A 16 -4.03 29.35 7.75
CA ALA A 16 -5.29 29.69 7.11
C ALA A 16 -5.54 28.73 5.93
N LEU A 17 -6.48 27.80 6.10
CA LEU A 17 -7.07 27.05 4.99
C LEU A 17 -7.91 28.00 4.12
N LEU A 18 -7.47 28.20 2.88
CA LEU A 18 -8.24 28.88 1.85
C LEU A 18 -9.35 27.94 1.36
N PHE A 19 -10.57 28.10 1.89
CA PHE A 19 -11.77 27.53 1.30
C PHE A 19 -12.11 28.31 0.03
N ALA A 20 -11.65 27.82 -1.12
CA ALA A 20 -12.22 28.20 -2.40
C ALA A 20 -13.53 27.42 -2.59
N ALA A 21 -14.65 28.00 -2.15
CA ALA A 21 -15.96 27.56 -2.57
C ALA A 21 -16.19 28.01 -4.03
N GLY A 22 -15.73 27.19 -4.98
CA GLY A 22 -15.95 27.37 -6.41
C GLY A 22 -17.16 26.56 -6.90
N CYS A 23 -18.02 27.19 -7.69
CA CYS A 23 -19.13 26.56 -8.42
C CYS A 23 -18.68 25.28 -9.14
N GLY A 24 -19.49 24.22 -9.05
CA GLY A 24 -19.25 22.92 -9.68
C GLY A 24 -19.02 23.00 -11.18
N SER A 25 -17.76 23.02 -11.57
CA SER A 25 -17.27 22.35 -12.75
C SER A 25 -16.92 20.92 -12.34
N ASP A 26 -17.42 19.93 -13.09
CA ASP A 26 -16.91 18.54 -13.03
C ASP A 26 -15.45 18.54 -13.53
N ASP A 27 -14.54 19.07 -12.71
CA ASP A 27 -13.11 19.02 -12.99
C ASP A 27 -12.63 17.59 -12.71
N PRO A 28 -12.20 16.83 -13.74
CA PRO A 28 -11.77 15.45 -13.56
C PRO A 28 -10.43 15.34 -12.81
N THR A 29 -9.77 16.48 -12.53
CA THR A 29 -8.51 16.56 -11.77
C THR A 29 -8.72 16.99 -10.33
N ALA A 30 -9.91 17.50 -9.97
CA ALA A 30 -10.20 17.92 -8.61
C ALA A 30 -10.48 16.72 -7.69
N PRO A 31 -9.99 16.75 -6.44
CA PRO A 31 -10.34 15.73 -5.45
C PRO A 31 -11.86 15.74 -5.18
N PRO A 32 -12.49 14.59 -4.89
CA PRO A 32 -13.90 14.55 -4.53
C PRO A 32 -14.19 15.32 -3.23
N ASP A 33 -15.45 15.68 -3.01
CA ASP A 33 -15.87 16.36 -1.77
C ASP A 33 -15.49 15.54 -0.53
N GLY A 34 -15.00 16.24 0.50
CA GLY A 34 -14.56 15.62 1.77
C GLY A 34 -13.14 15.05 1.76
N TRP A 35 -12.42 15.16 0.64
CA TRP A 35 -11.00 14.82 0.56
C TRP A 35 -10.12 16.04 0.79
N GLU A 36 -9.10 15.85 1.62
CA GLU A 36 -7.96 16.73 1.81
C GLU A 36 -6.80 16.28 0.90
N THR A 37 -5.92 17.20 0.55
CA THR A 37 -4.81 16.93 -0.38
C THR A 37 -3.51 17.59 0.07
N ALA A 38 -2.39 16.93 -0.20
CA ALA A 38 -1.04 17.48 -0.11
C ALA A 38 -0.10 16.74 -1.06
N GLU A 39 0.50 17.46 -2.00
CA GLU A 39 1.48 16.92 -2.96
C GLU A 39 0.98 15.63 -3.64
N ASP A 40 1.54 14.49 -3.24
CA ASP A 40 1.33 13.13 -3.73
C ASP A 40 0.23 12.36 -3.00
N ARG A 41 -0.52 13.01 -2.09
CA ARG A 41 -1.42 12.34 -1.13
C ARG A 41 -2.79 12.98 -1.05
N TRP A 42 -3.83 12.16 -1.13
CA TRP A 42 -5.22 12.53 -0.87
C TRP A 42 -5.77 11.68 0.29
N TRP A 43 -6.55 12.24 1.21
CA TRP A 43 -7.19 11.49 2.30
C TRP A 43 -8.52 12.09 2.74
N ARG A 44 -9.37 11.28 3.34
CA ARG A 44 -10.59 11.75 4.02
C ARG A 44 -10.23 12.25 5.42
N ALA A 45 -10.96 13.25 5.94
CA ALA A 45 -10.65 13.89 7.23
C ALA A 45 -10.57 12.91 8.43
N GLU A 46 -11.28 11.80 8.36
CA GLU A 46 -11.29 10.73 9.36
C GLU A 46 -10.11 9.75 9.27
N ALA A 47 -9.30 9.81 8.20
CA ALA A 47 -8.21 8.87 7.99
C ALA A 47 -7.05 9.16 8.97
N ASP A 48 -6.57 8.12 9.65
CA ASP A 48 -5.27 8.15 10.31
C ASP A 48 -4.16 8.22 9.24
N THR A 49 -3.64 9.43 9.01
CA THR A 49 -2.62 9.69 8.00
C THR A 49 -1.25 9.10 8.32
N ALA A 50 -0.95 8.83 9.60
CA ALA A 50 0.30 8.17 10.00
C ALA A 50 0.31 6.71 9.58
N GLU A 51 -0.85 6.05 9.67
CA GLU A 51 -1.02 4.67 9.20
C GLU A 51 -1.25 4.62 7.68
N ALA A 52 -2.07 5.51 7.13
CA ALA A 52 -2.46 5.47 5.72
C ALA A 52 -1.30 5.56 4.73
N PHE A 53 -0.31 6.40 5.03
CA PHE A 53 0.80 6.72 4.14
C PHE A 53 2.11 6.03 4.51
N ARG A 54 2.02 4.90 5.21
CA ARG A 54 3.18 4.03 5.45
C ARG A 54 3.91 3.76 4.14
N ASP A 55 5.22 3.70 4.25
CA ASP A 55 6.08 3.31 3.14
C ASP A 55 6.00 1.79 2.95
N LEU A 56 5.47 1.38 1.80
CA LEU A 56 5.23 -0.01 1.42
C LEU A 56 6.08 -0.39 0.19
N SER A 57 7.18 0.32 -0.05
CA SER A 57 8.09 0.07 -1.17
C SER A 57 8.80 -1.28 -1.06
N ASP A 58 9.25 -1.64 0.14
CA ASP A 58 9.94 -2.89 0.45
C ASP A 58 9.69 -3.39 1.88
N LEU A 59 10.19 -4.59 2.19
CA LEU A 59 9.98 -5.23 3.50
C LEU A 59 10.67 -4.51 4.67
N SER A 60 11.75 -3.76 4.43
CA SER A 60 12.39 -2.94 5.46
C SER A 60 11.55 -1.74 5.81
N ALA A 61 11.08 -1.00 4.79
CA ALA A 61 10.15 0.10 4.95
C ALA A 61 8.86 -0.32 5.67
N MET A 62 8.39 -1.54 5.41
CA MET A 62 7.23 -2.14 6.09
C MET A 62 7.49 -2.56 7.54
N GLY A 63 8.75 -2.63 7.98
CA GLY A 63 9.17 -3.14 9.28
C GLY A 63 9.08 -4.67 9.42
N VAL A 64 9.14 -5.39 8.30
CA VAL A 64 9.05 -6.87 8.23
C VAL A 64 10.43 -7.52 8.29
N LEU A 65 11.43 -6.92 7.63
CA LEU A 65 12.82 -7.37 7.65
C LEU A 65 13.72 -6.18 7.99
N GLU A 66 14.82 -6.40 8.70
CA GLU A 66 15.83 -5.34 8.86
C GLU A 66 16.62 -5.15 7.55
N ASP A 67 17.01 -3.90 7.25
CA ASP A 67 18.00 -3.59 6.22
C ASP A 67 19.36 -4.16 6.63
N VAL A 68 19.62 -5.37 6.18
CA VAL A 68 20.93 -5.99 6.26
C VAL A 68 21.27 -6.42 4.86
N ASP A 69 22.45 -6.02 4.36
CA ASP A 69 23.08 -6.43 3.11
C ASP A 69 22.99 -7.96 2.94
N SER A 70 21.84 -8.45 2.51
CA SER A 70 21.52 -9.87 2.52
C SER A 70 21.76 -10.40 1.13
N GLN A 71 23.02 -10.35 0.70
CA GLN A 71 23.47 -11.44 -0.16
C GLN A 71 23.21 -12.71 0.64
N MET A 72 22.36 -13.61 0.13
CA MET A 72 22.19 -14.93 0.72
C MET A 72 23.59 -15.47 1.01
N ALA A 73 23.94 -15.63 2.27
CA ALA A 73 25.26 -16.09 2.64
C ALA A 73 25.34 -17.57 2.28
N ILE A 74 25.84 -17.86 1.08
CA ILE A 74 26.09 -19.23 0.63
C ILE A 74 27.42 -19.66 1.24
N GLU A 75 27.39 -20.11 2.50
CA GLU A 75 28.58 -20.69 3.14
C GLU A 75 28.68 -22.17 2.77
N GLY A 76 29.78 -22.54 2.09
CA GLY A 76 30.01 -23.94 1.71
C GLY A 76 28.97 -24.55 0.76
N GLY A 77 28.22 -23.72 0.02
CA GLY A 77 27.15 -24.19 -0.87
C GLY A 77 25.80 -24.42 -0.19
N GLN A 78 25.64 -23.95 1.04
CA GLN A 78 24.42 -24.11 1.84
C GLN A 78 23.83 -22.74 2.19
N VAL A 79 22.49 -22.66 2.20
CA VAL A 79 21.74 -21.49 2.71
C VAL A 79 21.11 -21.86 4.04
N SER A 80 21.22 -20.97 5.04
CA SER A 80 20.57 -21.18 6.34
C SER A 80 19.03 -21.21 6.19
N GLY A 81 18.34 -21.90 7.10
CA GLY A 81 16.87 -21.91 7.05
C GLY A 81 16.26 -20.52 7.25
N GLU A 82 16.89 -19.70 8.10
CA GLU A 82 16.45 -18.32 8.37
C GLU A 82 16.62 -17.43 7.14
N ASP A 83 17.79 -17.47 6.47
CA ASP A 83 18.03 -16.68 5.26
C ASP A 83 17.10 -17.11 4.12
N PHE A 84 16.78 -18.39 4.05
CA PHE A 84 15.79 -18.88 3.09
C PHE A 84 14.39 -18.35 3.40
N LEU A 85 13.94 -18.35 4.65
CA LEU A 85 12.63 -17.78 5.02
C LEU A 85 12.58 -16.27 4.70
N LYS A 86 13.68 -15.53 4.94
CA LYS A 86 13.80 -14.12 4.53
C LYS A 86 13.68 -13.97 3.01
N ALA A 87 14.31 -14.86 2.23
CA ALA A 87 14.18 -14.87 0.77
C ALA A 87 12.73 -15.14 0.33
N VAL A 88 12.03 -16.09 0.96
CA VAL A 88 10.61 -16.34 0.69
C VAL A 88 9.77 -15.09 0.96
N LYS A 89 9.98 -14.39 2.10
CA LYS A 89 9.27 -13.14 2.40
C LYS A 89 9.52 -12.09 1.30
N ARG A 90 10.76 -11.93 0.83
CA ARG A 90 11.13 -10.97 -0.23
C ARG A 90 10.40 -11.23 -1.56
N GLU A 91 10.30 -12.48 -1.98
CA GLU A 91 9.52 -12.87 -3.17
C GLU A 91 7.99 -12.69 -2.98
N MET A 92 7.56 -12.46 -1.75
CA MET A 92 6.18 -12.19 -1.38
C MET A 92 5.91 -10.70 -1.11
N THR A 93 6.83 -9.79 -1.44
CA THR A 93 6.69 -8.34 -1.17
C THR A 93 5.32 -7.79 -1.60
N ASP A 94 4.84 -8.11 -2.80
CA ASP A 94 3.53 -7.66 -3.28
C ASP A 94 2.34 -8.20 -2.47
N PHE A 95 2.50 -9.36 -1.83
CA PHE A 95 1.51 -9.86 -0.89
C PHE A 95 1.56 -9.01 0.38
N TYR A 96 2.76 -8.81 0.95
CA TYR A 96 2.98 -8.00 2.16
C TYR A 96 2.47 -6.56 2.05
N LYS A 97 2.57 -5.93 0.88
CA LYS A 97 2.05 -4.58 0.62
C LYS A 97 0.60 -4.38 1.04
N SER A 98 -0.25 -5.41 1.05
CA SER A 98 -1.67 -5.21 1.37
C SER A 98 -2.00 -5.12 2.86
N ASN A 99 -1.18 -5.69 3.75
CA ASN A 99 -1.24 -5.50 5.20
C ASN A 99 0.00 -6.14 5.88
N PRO A 100 1.14 -5.42 5.98
CA PRO A 100 2.41 -6.05 6.31
C PRO A 100 2.47 -6.74 7.66
N SER A 101 1.93 -6.09 8.70
CA SER A 101 1.97 -6.63 10.08
C SER A 101 1.08 -7.85 10.25
N ARG A 102 -0.08 -7.89 9.59
CA ARG A 102 -0.98 -9.04 9.62
C ARG A 102 -0.40 -10.22 8.87
N ILE A 103 0.14 -9.96 7.69
CA ILE A 103 0.76 -10.99 6.85
C ILE A 103 1.99 -11.57 7.53
N ASP A 104 2.83 -10.73 8.14
CA ASP A 104 4.01 -11.21 8.86
C ASP A 104 3.63 -12.12 10.03
N SER A 105 2.65 -11.70 10.83
CA SER A 105 2.13 -12.52 11.93
C SER A 105 1.61 -13.88 11.45
N LEU A 106 0.88 -13.92 10.33
CA LEU A 106 0.37 -15.17 9.77
C LEU A 106 1.49 -16.03 9.15
N PHE A 107 2.51 -15.41 8.57
CA PHE A 107 3.66 -16.13 8.05
C PHE A 107 4.41 -16.85 9.16
N GLU A 108 4.67 -16.16 10.27
CA GLU A 108 5.30 -16.75 11.46
C GLU A 108 4.46 -17.89 12.05
N GLN A 109 3.13 -17.73 12.06
CA GLN A 109 2.21 -18.72 12.60
C GLN A 109 2.07 -19.97 11.71
N GLU A 110 1.88 -19.79 10.40
CA GLU A 110 1.41 -20.86 9.51
C GLU A 110 2.49 -21.34 8.53
N ALA A 111 3.36 -20.45 8.06
CA ALA A 111 4.33 -20.79 7.02
C ALA A 111 5.66 -21.30 7.58
N VAL A 112 6.15 -20.74 8.70
CA VAL A 112 7.47 -21.10 9.24
C VAL A 112 7.57 -22.58 9.61
N GLU A 113 6.55 -23.14 10.27
CA GLU A 113 6.52 -24.56 10.61
C GLU A 113 6.49 -25.44 9.35
N ALA A 114 5.62 -25.09 8.40
CA ALA A 114 5.40 -25.87 7.18
C ALA A 114 6.60 -25.84 6.22
N LEU A 115 7.33 -24.73 6.15
CA LEU A 115 8.52 -24.58 5.31
C LEU A 115 9.78 -25.12 5.97
N GLY A 116 9.83 -25.14 7.31
CA GLY A 116 10.96 -25.62 8.10
C GLY A 116 12.18 -24.69 8.08
N THR A 117 12.97 -24.79 9.15
CA THR A 117 14.18 -23.99 9.40
C THR A 117 15.49 -24.74 9.14
N ALA A 118 15.41 -25.94 8.55
CA ALA A 118 16.60 -26.71 8.19
C ALA A 118 17.37 -25.99 7.07
N PRO A 119 18.72 -26.04 7.08
CA PRO A 119 19.52 -25.50 5.98
C PRO A 119 19.25 -26.22 4.66
N ARG A 120 19.37 -25.50 3.55
CA ARG A 120 19.10 -25.99 2.20
C ARG A 120 20.40 -26.14 1.41
N THR A 121 20.49 -27.22 0.64
CA THR A 121 21.59 -27.51 -0.29
C THR A 121 21.00 -27.79 -1.68
N GLY A 122 21.73 -27.44 -2.74
CA GLY A 122 21.28 -27.68 -4.13
C GLY A 122 20.85 -26.41 -4.89
N THR A 123 19.98 -26.57 -5.91
CA THR A 123 19.45 -25.45 -6.72
C THR A 123 18.46 -24.64 -5.90
N VAL A 124 18.94 -23.53 -5.35
CA VAL A 124 18.16 -22.67 -4.43
C VAL A 124 16.90 -22.11 -5.11
N GLU A 125 16.97 -21.81 -6.41
CA GLU A 125 15.89 -21.20 -7.19
C GLU A 125 14.60 -22.05 -7.21
N ASP A 126 14.66 -23.30 -7.70
CA ASP A 126 13.47 -24.18 -7.75
C ASP A 126 12.86 -24.40 -6.35
N THR A 127 13.73 -24.50 -5.33
CA THR A 127 13.27 -24.67 -3.95
C THR A 127 12.59 -23.42 -3.40
N LEU A 128 13.08 -22.24 -3.79
CA LEU A 128 12.52 -20.96 -3.39
C LEU A 128 11.12 -20.77 -4.00
N ASP A 129 10.96 -20.99 -5.30
CA ASP A 129 9.68 -20.87 -5.99
C ASP A 129 8.61 -21.77 -5.36
N ALA A 130 8.96 -23.04 -5.10
CA ALA A 130 8.06 -23.98 -4.45
C ALA A 130 7.66 -23.52 -3.03
N ALA A 131 8.62 -22.99 -2.26
CA ALA A 131 8.36 -22.47 -0.93
C ALA A 131 7.49 -21.20 -0.95
N VAL A 132 7.72 -20.30 -1.91
CA VAL A 132 6.90 -19.10 -2.11
C VAL A 132 5.46 -19.48 -2.44
N GLN A 133 5.26 -20.44 -3.36
CA GLN A 133 3.92 -20.92 -3.70
C GLN A 133 3.24 -21.61 -2.51
N GLN A 134 3.97 -22.43 -1.74
CA GLN A 134 3.45 -23.07 -0.55
C GLN A 134 3.05 -22.04 0.51
N ALA A 135 3.89 -21.05 0.79
CA ALA A 135 3.60 -19.97 1.74
C ALA A 135 2.35 -19.18 1.31
N ARG A 136 2.27 -18.76 0.04
CA ARG A 136 1.08 -18.06 -0.48
C ARG A 136 -0.19 -18.88 -0.31
N ASN A 137 -0.15 -20.17 -0.60
CA ASN A 137 -1.30 -21.05 -0.44
C ASN A 137 -1.76 -21.13 1.02
N LEU A 138 -0.82 -21.31 1.95
CA LEU A 138 -1.11 -21.33 3.39
C LEU A 138 -1.71 -20.00 3.85
N LEU A 139 -1.13 -18.87 3.45
CA LEU A 139 -1.63 -17.56 3.85
C LEU A 139 -3.00 -17.23 3.26
N ASN A 140 -3.30 -17.68 2.04
CA ASN A 140 -4.62 -17.47 1.43
C ASN A 140 -5.76 -18.18 2.19
N ASP A 141 -5.44 -19.20 2.99
CA ASP A 141 -6.43 -19.81 3.87
C ASP A 141 -6.80 -18.90 5.04
N TYR A 142 -5.99 -17.91 5.40
CA TYR A 142 -6.21 -17.07 6.58
C TYR A 142 -6.34 -15.57 6.28
N TYR A 143 -5.94 -15.14 5.09
CA TYR A 143 -5.95 -13.75 4.69
C TYR A 143 -6.45 -13.58 3.25
N GLN A 144 -7.39 -12.65 3.07
CA GLN A 144 -7.88 -12.22 1.77
C GLN A 144 -7.51 -10.76 1.58
N ARG A 145 -6.83 -10.49 0.46
CA ARG A 145 -6.49 -9.13 0.05
C ARG A 145 -7.76 -8.36 -0.34
N PRO A 146 -7.78 -7.04 -0.10
CA PRO A 146 -8.79 -6.20 -0.69
C PRO A 146 -8.66 -6.25 -2.21
N GLN A 147 -9.79 -6.27 -2.91
CA GLN A 147 -9.86 -6.36 -4.38
C GLN A 147 -10.72 -5.22 -4.90
N VAL A 148 -10.27 -4.56 -5.96
CA VAL A 148 -11.11 -3.57 -6.67
C VAL A 148 -12.28 -4.33 -7.30
N GLN A 149 -13.51 -3.91 -6.96
CA GLN A 149 -14.74 -4.48 -7.50
C GLN A 149 -15.24 -3.66 -8.69
N GLU A 150 -15.25 -2.33 -8.51
CA GLU A 150 -15.68 -1.38 -9.53
C GLU A 150 -14.72 -0.19 -9.54
N GLN A 151 -14.31 0.22 -10.73
CA GLN A 151 -13.46 1.39 -10.93
C GLN A 151 -14.14 2.35 -11.90
N SER A 152 -14.09 3.64 -11.57
CA SER A 152 -14.63 4.67 -12.45
C SER A 152 -13.79 4.80 -13.72
N SER A 153 -14.46 5.02 -14.86
CA SER A 153 -13.79 5.21 -16.14
C SER A 153 -12.90 6.45 -16.10
N VAL A 154 -11.62 6.27 -16.42
CA VAL A 154 -10.64 7.34 -16.58
C VAL A 154 -10.82 7.97 -17.97
N THR A 155 -10.98 9.30 -18.03
CA THR A 155 -11.04 10.03 -19.30
C THR A 155 -9.65 10.56 -19.62
N TYR A 156 -9.09 10.17 -20.77
CA TYR A 156 -7.82 10.68 -21.25
C TYR A 156 -8.02 12.11 -21.82
N PRO A 157 -7.40 13.18 -21.27
CA PRO A 157 -7.36 14.50 -21.87
C PRO A 157 -6.81 14.51 -23.31
N ARG A 158 -7.57 15.07 -24.26
CA ARG A 158 -7.23 15.04 -25.68
C ARG A 158 -5.87 15.69 -25.98
N ASP A 159 -5.57 16.80 -25.33
CA ASP A 159 -4.32 17.54 -25.58
C ASP A 159 -3.08 16.71 -25.21
N LEU A 160 -3.16 15.90 -24.14
CA LEU A 160 -2.08 15.02 -23.71
C LEU A 160 -1.97 13.78 -24.61
N TYR A 161 -3.11 13.26 -25.07
CA TYR A 161 -3.16 12.19 -26.07
C TYR A 161 -2.49 12.63 -27.38
N ASP A 162 -2.85 13.82 -27.88
CA ASP A 162 -2.29 14.37 -29.12
C ASP A 162 -0.79 14.71 -28.99
N GLN A 163 -0.32 15.00 -27.77
CA GLN A 163 1.09 15.19 -27.44
C GLN A 163 1.87 13.88 -27.28
N GLY A 164 1.20 12.72 -27.28
CA GLY A 164 1.85 11.42 -27.12
C GLY A 164 2.35 11.14 -25.71
N VAL A 165 1.76 11.74 -24.68
CA VAL A 165 2.08 11.39 -23.29
C VAL A 165 1.60 9.96 -23.04
N GLU A 166 2.37 9.12 -22.36
CA GLU A 166 1.95 7.75 -22.06
C GLU A 166 2.71 7.23 -20.84
N GLY A 167 2.13 6.24 -20.15
CA GLY A 167 2.74 5.65 -18.98
C GLY A 167 1.72 4.97 -18.06
N ASN A 168 2.20 4.52 -16.91
CA ASN A 168 1.39 3.96 -15.84
C ASN A 168 1.51 4.86 -14.62
N VAL A 169 0.38 5.32 -14.10
CA VAL A 169 0.33 5.98 -12.80
C VAL A 169 0.17 4.90 -11.74
N GLU A 170 1.17 4.68 -10.89
CA GLU A 170 1.09 3.71 -9.79
C GLU A 170 0.47 4.38 -8.55
N LEU A 171 -0.56 3.74 -7.98
CA LEU A 171 -1.26 4.23 -6.79
C LEU A 171 -1.21 3.21 -5.67
N GLN A 172 -1.05 3.71 -4.44
CA GLN A 172 -1.30 2.99 -3.19
C GLN A 172 -2.57 3.54 -2.55
N VAL A 173 -3.56 2.68 -2.29
CA VAL A 173 -4.87 3.08 -1.77
C VAL A 173 -5.19 2.31 -0.50
N ARG A 174 -5.42 3.02 0.60
CA ARG A 174 -5.96 2.43 1.83
C ARG A 174 -7.48 2.36 1.74
N VAL A 175 -8.02 1.18 2.04
CA VAL A 175 -9.46 0.93 2.12
C VAL A 175 -9.84 0.55 3.55
N ASN A 176 -11.02 1.00 3.97
CA ASN A 176 -11.57 0.67 5.30
C ASN A 176 -12.24 -0.73 5.31
N THR A 177 -12.82 -1.10 6.46
CA THR A 177 -13.54 -2.37 6.65
C THR A 177 -14.83 -2.49 5.82
N SER A 178 -15.32 -1.40 5.23
CA SER A 178 -16.44 -1.40 4.27
C SER A 178 -15.96 -1.49 2.82
N GLY A 179 -14.65 -1.51 2.57
CA GLY A 179 -14.07 -1.47 1.22
C GLY A 179 -14.10 -0.10 0.55
N GLU A 180 -14.31 0.97 1.30
CA GLU A 180 -14.27 2.35 0.78
C GLU A 180 -12.84 2.91 0.84
N PRO A 181 -12.38 3.63 -0.20
CA PRO A 181 -11.12 4.36 -0.16
C PRO A 181 -11.13 5.43 0.93
N THR A 182 -10.07 5.49 1.74
CA THR A 182 -9.90 6.50 2.79
C THR A 182 -8.65 7.34 2.61
N ALA A 183 -7.64 6.83 1.91
CA ALA A 183 -6.43 7.55 1.60
C ALA A 183 -5.75 6.99 0.35
N ILE A 184 -5.09 7.85 -0.41
CA ILE A 184 -4.46 7.54 -1.70
C ILE A 184 -3.10 8.23 -1.72
N ARG A 185 -2.07 7.48 -2.11
CA ARG A 185 -0.73 7.97 -2.36
C ARG A 185 -0.34 7.67 -3.82
N LEU A 186 0.15 8.68 -4.50
CA LEU A 186 0.82 8.56 -5.79
C LEU A 186 2.22 7.97 -5.56
N VAL A 187 2.48 6.82 -6.16
CA VAL A 187 3.76 6.10 -6.04
C VAL A 187 4.65 6.41 -7.25
N GLU A 188 4.10 6.30 -8.46
CA GLU A 188 4.79 6.66 -9.71
C GLU A 188 3.95 7.68 -10.49
N SER A 189 4.59 8.77 -10.89
CA SER A 189 3.99 9.89 -11.62
C SER A 189 4.31 9.82 -13.10
N VAL A 190 3.33 10.14 -13.95
CA VAL A 190 3.52 10.25 -15.41
C VAL A 190 3.41 11.72 -15.83
N HIS A 191 2.32 12.37 -15.43
CA HIS A 191 2.03 13.76 -15.74
C HIS A 191 1.01 14.28 -14.73
N PRO A 192 1.17 15.50 -14.17
CA PRO A 192 0.33 15.98 -13.07
C PRO A 192 -1.18 15.86 -13.30
N GLU A 193 -1.63 16.12 -14.54
CA GLU A 193 -3.05 15.99 -14.91
C GLU A 193 -3.51 14.52 -14.96
N LEU A 194 -2.68 13.60 -15.48
CA LEU A 194 -3.01 12.17 -15.52
C LEU A 194 -2.98 11.57 -14.12
N ASP A 195 -2.02 12.00 -13.30
CA ASP A 195 -1.90 11.60 -11.90
C ASP A 195 -3.16 11.99 -11.12
N ALA A 196 -3.62 13.23 -11.27
CA ALA A 196 -4.84 13.71 -10.62
C ALA A 196 -6.09 12.94 -11.07
N ILE A 197 -6.22 12.62 -12.37
CA ILE A 197 -7.34 11.83 -12.89
C ILE A 197 -7.28 10.39 -12.34
N ALA A 198 -6.10 9.79 -12.25
CA ALA A 198 -5.91 8.46 -11.68
C ALA A 198 -6.26 8.44 -10.18
N MET A 199 -5.76 9.40 -9.40
CA MET A 199 -6.10 9.54 -7.98
C MET A 199 -7.59 9.77 -7.77
N ARG A 200 -8.25 10.57 -8.62
CA ARG A 200 -9.71 10.74 -8.57
C ARG A 200 -10.46 9.45 -8.90
N SER A 201 -9.98 8.68 -9.87
CA SER A 201 -10.58 7.38 -10.19
C SER A 201 -10.51 6.42 -9.01
N ALA A 202 -9.36 6.38 -8.33
CA ALA A 202 -9.15 5.61 -7.10
C ALA A 202 -10.02 6.09 -5.93
N ALA A 203 -10.22 7.41 -5.77
CA ALA A 203 -11.07 7.96 -4.71
C ALA A 203 -12.55 7.60 -4.85
N LEU A 204 -12.97 7.29 -6.09
CA LEU A 204 -14.35 6.95 -6.43
C LEU A 204 -14.54 5.45 -6.67
N MET A 205 -13.52 4.61 -6.47
CA MET A 205 -13.61 3.18 -6.68
C MET A 205 -14.37 2.50 -5.53
N GLN A 206 -14.91 1.31 -5.80
CA GLN A 206 -15.41 0.40 -4.77
C GLN A 206 -14.51 -0.83 -4.72
N ALA A 207 -14.05 -1.17 -3.51
CA ALA A 207 -13.30 -2.40 -3.26
C ALA A 207 -14.04 -3.33 -2.31
N SER A 208 -13.55 -4.55 -2.16
CA SER A 208 -13.81 -5.36 -0.97
C SER A 208 -12.83 -4.95 0.14
N PRO A 209 -13.19 -5.10 1.42
CA PRO A 209 -12.21 -4.98 2.49
C PRO A 209 -11.18 -6.11 2.41
N ALA A 210 -10.09 -5.95 3.16
CA ALA A 210 -9.24 -7.08 3.49
C ALA A 210 -9.96 -7.96 4.51
N ARG A 211 -9.66 -9.26 4.54
CA ARG A 211 -10.26 -10.17 5.52
C ARG A 211 -9.22 -11.05 6.16
N VAL A 212 -9.43 -11.35 7.44
CA VAL A 212 -8.57 -12.26 8.20
C VAL A 212 -9.40 -13.26 8.99
N ARG A 213 -8.84 -14.44 9.23
CA ARG A 213 -9.29 -15.37 10.26
C ARG A 213 -8.07 -16.01 10.90
N TYR A 214 -8.14 -16.36 12.19
CA TYR A 214 -6.99 -16.90 12.93
C TYR A 214 -7.00 -18.42 13.01
N ASN A 215 -8.17 -19.04 12.81
CA ASN A 215 -8.35 -20.48 12.64
C ASN A 215 -9.26 -20.76 11.45
N GLN A 216 -9.15 -21.97 10.87
CA GLN A 216 -9.99 -22.38 9.74
C GLN A 216 -11.49 -22.42 10.06
N ASN A 217 -11.84 -22.55 11.34
CA ASN A 217 -13.23 -22.58 11.83
C ASN A 217 -13.74 -21.21 12.25
N ASP A 218 -12.87 -20.19 12.31
CA ASP A 218 -13.28 -18.84 12.69
C ASP A 218 -14.03 -18.17 11.54
N GLU A 219 -14.94 -17.26 11.90
CA GLU A 219 -15.56 -16.37 10.93
C GLU A 219 -14.51 -15.39 10.38
N TRP A 220 -14.71 -14.96 9.13
CA TRP A 220 -13.88 -13.92 8.54
C TRP A 220 -14.20 -12.57 9.16
N GLU A 221 -13.15 -11.88 9.61
CA GLU A 221 -13.23 -10.51 10.09
C GLU A 221 -12.79 -9.55 8.98
N ASP A 222 -13.62 -8.55 8.67
CA ASP A 222 -13.27 -7.47 7.77
C ASP A 222 -12.31 -6.51 8.46
N ILE A 223 -11.14 -6.29 7.86
CA ILE A 223 -10.09 -5.40 8.34
C ILE A 223 -9.71 -4.41 7.24
N GLU A 224 -9.04 -3.34 7.64
CA GLU A 224 -8.47 -2.39 6.69
C GLU A 224 -7.27 -2.99 5.95
N GLY A 225 -6.97 -2.43 4.78
CA GLY A 225 -5.83 -2.88 3.99
C GLY A 225 -5.48 -1.90 2.88
N TRP A 226 -4.42 -2.24 2.15
CA TRP A 226 -3.91 -1.47 1.03
C TRP A 226 -4.08 -2.23 -0.29
N ILE A 227 -4.42 -1.49 -1.33
CA ILE A 227 -4.45 -1.94 -2.73
C ILE A 227 -3.37 -1.16 -3.46
N HIS A 228 -2.56 -1.85 -4.26
CA HIS A 228 -1.60 -1.24 -5.18
C HIS A 228 -2.00 -1.61 -6.60
N PHE A 229 -2.11 -0.61 -7.48
CA PHE A 229 -2.44 -0.85 -8.89
C PHE A 229 -1.99 0.30 -9.78
N ASP A 230 -1.85 -0.05 -11.06
CA ASP A 230 -1.51 0.90 -12.12
C ASP A 230 -2.78 1.41 -12.81
N VAL A 231 -2.79 2.70 -13.12
CA VAL A 231 -3.74 3.30 -14.06
C VAL A 231 -3.01 3.56 -15.38
N PRO A 232 -3.24 2.72 -16.43
CA PRO A 232 -2.53 2.86 -17.68
C PRO A 232 -3.11 3.98 -18.54
N PHE A 233 -2.24 4.84 -19.06
CA PHE A 233 -2.54 5.84 -20.09
C PHE A 233 -1.75 5.50 -21.35
N GLN A 234 -2.45 5.05 -22.39
CA GLN A 234 -1.84 4.57 -23.63
C GLN A 234 -2.42 5.33 -24.82
N VAL A 235 -1.54 5.77 -25.72
CA VAL A 235 -1.99 6.23 -27.04
C VAL A 235 -2.21 5.00 -27.93
N GLY A 236 -3.38 4.92 -28.56
CA GLY A 236 -3.70 3.82 -29.48
C GLY A 236 -2.67 3.78 -30.61
N ARG A 237 -1.98 2.64 -30.78
CA ARG A 237 -1.07 2.40 -31.91
C ARG A 237 -1.81 2.06 -33.19
#